data_AF-A0A4Q4Y2X9-F1
#
_entry.id   AF-A0A4Q4Y2X9-F1
#
_cell.length_a   1.000
_cell.length_b   1.000
_cell.length_c   1.000
_cell.angle_alpha   90.00
_cell.angle_beta   90.00
_cell.angle_gamma   90.00
#
_symmetry.space_group_name_H-M   'P 1'
#
loop_
_entity.id
_entity.type
_entity.pdbx_description
1 polymer ?
#
loop_
_entity_poly.entity_id
_entity_poly.type
_entity_poly.pdbx_seq_one_letter_code
_entity_poly.pdbx_strand_id
1 'polypeptide(L)'
;MCRMYNNYGSVRRDAAERNLNSVNFPDFTALAGTSVGISDRKKTLFRLAEFERGCLERSLECLEEETREGEKRKLRIFRMCCDVTGLYGQIYVVKDIASSIRTNGGGHQHRSEPESGQAK
;
A
#
# COMPACT_ATOMS: atom_id res chain seq x y z
N MET A 1 6.10 9.13 1.11
CA MET A 1 6.51 7.88 0.44
C MET A 1 5.79 6.61 0.90
N CYS A 2 5.08 6.59 2.04
CA CYS A 2 4.52 5.35 2.61
C CYS A 2 3.48 4.62 1.77
N ARG A 3 2.73 5.30 0.88
CA ARG A 3 1.59 4.65 0.22
C ARG A 3 2.03 3.53 -0.72
N MET A 4 3.07 3.74 -1.51
CA MET A 4 3.58 2.71 -2.44
C MET A 4 4.20 1.52 -1.70
N TYR A 5 4.95 1.76 -0.61
CA TYR A 5 5.48 0.69 0.23
C TYR A 5 4.38 -0.10 0.95
N ASN A 6 3.35 0.58 1.47
CA ASN A 6 2.18 -0.07 2.04
C ASN A 6 1.48 -0.95 0.99
N ASN A 7 1.19 -0.39 -0.19
CA ASN A 7 0.59 -1.15 -1.29
C ASN A 7 1.44 -2.35 -1.71
N TYR A 8 2.77 -2.23 -1.73
CA TYR A 8 3.68 -3.34 -2.01
C TYR A 8 3.58 -4.46 -0.96
N GLY A 9 3.53 -4.09 0.32
CA GLY A 9 3.41 -5.03 1.44
C GLY A 9 2.03 -5.69 1.52
N SER A 10 0.98 -4.94 1.22
CA SER A 10 -0.42 -5.33 1.43
C SER A 10 -1.05 -6.12 0.29
N VAL A 11 -0.38 -6.32 -0.86
CA VAL A 11 -0.97 -6.95 -2.06
C VAL A 11 -1.79 -8.21 -1.75
N ARG A 12 -1.27 -9.09 -0.88
CA ARG A 12 -1.96 -10.34 -0.53
C ARG A 12 -3.21 -10.08 0.31
N ARG A 13 -3.13 -9.19 1.32
CA ARG A 13 -4.28 -8.83 2.15
C ARG A 13 -5.33 -8.14 1.31
N ASP A 14 -4.93 -7.17 0.50
CA ASP A 14 -5.85 -6.39 -0.31
C ASP A 14 -6.58 -7.26 -1.33
N ALA A 15 -5.89 -8.24 -1.93
CA ALA A 15 -6.54 -9.24 -2.78
C ALA A 15 -7.58 -10.09 -2.03
N ALA A 16 -7.26 -10.55 -0.81
CA ALA A 16 -8.17 -11.35 0.01
C ALA A 16 -9.40 -10.55 0.49
N GLU A 17 -9.20 -9.27 0.83
CA GLU A 17 -10.23 -8.37 1.33
C GLU A 17 -10.96 -7.61 0.22
N ARG A 18 -10.58 -7.82 -1.05
CA ARG A 18 -11.09 -7.10 -2.22
C ARG A 18 -10.88 -5.58 -2.14
N ASN A 19 -9.80 -5.15 -1.48
CA ASN A 19 -9.38 -3.76 -1.44
C ASN A 19 -8.63 -3.37 -2.72
N LEU A 20 -8.76 -2.10 -3.11
CA LEU A 20 -8.01 -1.55 -4.23
C LEU A 20 -6.53 -1.35 -3.85
N ASN A 21 -5.63 -1.90 -4.66
CA ASN A 21 -4.19 -1.75 -4.55
C ASN A 21 -3.59 -1.07 -5.80
N SER A 22 -2.46 -0.38 -5.66
CA SER A 22 -1.74 0.22 -6.79
C SER A 22 -1.41 -0.77 -7.91
N VAL A 23 -1.12 -2.05 -7.61
CA VAL A 23 -0.80 -3.04 -8.65
C VAL A 23 -2.00 -3.44 -9.54
N ASN A 24 -3.20 -2.97 -9.19
CA ASN A 24 -4.43 -3.19 -9.96
C ASN A 24 -4.62 -2.14 -11.07
N PHE A 25 -3.87 -1.04 -11.04
CA PHE A 25 -3.98 0.01 -12.05
C PHE A 25 -3.37 -0.45 -13.39
N PRO A 26 -3.94 0.01 -14.53
CA PRO A 26 -3.52 -0.42 -15.85
C PRO A 26 -2.07 -0.02 -16.17
N ASP A 27 -1.53 1.02 -15.53
CA ASP A 27 -0.13 1.43 -15.67
C ASP A 27 0.87 0.33 -15.24
N PHE A 28 0.43 -0.62 -14.40
CA PHE A 28 1.22 -1.77 -13.99
C PHE A 28 0.96 -3.02 -14.85
N THR A 29 0.10 -2.94 -15.85
CA THR A 29 -0.13 -4.00 -16.84
C THR A 29 0.65 -3.68 -18.12
N ALA A 30 1.21 -4.69 -18.80
CA ALA A 30 1.92 -4.42 -20.04
C ALA A 30 0.95 -3.90 -21.11
N LEU A 31 1.41 -2.91 -21.88
CA LEU A 31 0.80 -2.62 -23.17
C LEU A 31 1.01 -3.81 -24.11
N ALA A 32 -0.07 -4.24 -24.77
CA ALA A 32 -0.10 -5.21 -25.85
C ALA A 32 0.33 -6.66 -25.50
N GLY A 33 -0.63 -7.46 -25.03
CA GLY A 33 -0.65 -8.91 -25.25
C GLY A 33 0.24 -9.79 -24.36
N THR A 34 1.10 -9.20 -23.53
CA THR A 34 1.94 -9.98 -22.58
C THR A 34 1.31 -9.94 -21.20
N SER A 35 0.92 -11.10 -20.65
CA SER A 35 0.37 -11.17 -19.30
C SER A 35 1.46 -10.91 -18.26
N VAL A 36 1.43 -9.75 -17.60
CA VAL A 36 2.32 -9.43 -16.48
C VAL A 36 1.78 -10.05 -15.19
N GLY A 37 2.55 -10.96 -14.60
CA GLY A 37 2.22 -11.58 -13.32
C GLY A 37 2.25 -10.57 -12.17
N ILE A 38 1.50 -10.84 -11.09
CA ILE A 38 1.42 -9.97 -9.91
C ILE A 38 2.81 -9.65 -9.33
N SER A 39 3.74 -10.62 -9.37
CA SER A 39 5.12 -10.44 -8.92
C SER A 39 5.84 -9.32 -9.69
N ASP A 40 5.67 -9.25 -11.01
CA ASP A 40 6.33 -8.24 -11.82
C ASP A 40 5.69 -6.86 -11.63
N ARG A 41 4.36 -6.79 -11.46
CA ARG A 41 3.68 -5.54 -11.06
C ARG A 41 4.18 -5.02 -9.73
N LYS A 42 4.36 -5.92 -8.75
CA LYS A 42 4.97 -5.58 -7.45
C LYS A 42 6.39 -5.04 -7.59
N LYS A 43 7.23 -5.67 -8.42
CA LYS A 43 8.59 -5.18 -8.69
C LYS A 43 8.56 -3.79 -9.32
N THR A 44 7.68 -3.54 -10.29
CA THR A 44 7.53 -2.21 -10.91
C THR A 44 7.09 -1.16 -9.89
N LEU A 45 6.10 -1.46 -9.05
CA LEU A 45 5.67 -0.58 -7.96
C LEU A 45 6.82 -0.28 -6.98
N PHE A 46 7.61 -1.28 -6.63
CA PHE A 46 8.77 -1.10 -5.74
C PHE A 46 9.85 -0.24 -6.38
N ARG A 47 10.14 -0.42 -7.67
CA ARG A 47 11.08 0.43 -8.42
C ARG A 47 10.61 1.88 -8.47
N LEU A 48 9.32 2.11 -8.73
CA LEU A 48 8.74 3.46 -8.70
C LEU A 48 8.86 4.07 -7.31
N ALA A 49 8.60 3.29 -6.25
CA ALA A 49 8.78 3.75 -4.88
C ALA A 49 10.24 4.15 -4.58
N GLU A 50 11.23 3.34 -4.96
CA GLU A 50 12.64 3.69 -4.76
C GLU A 50 13.06 4.91 -5.57
N PHE A 51 12.53 5.08 -6.79
CA PHE A 51 12.79 6.26 -7.61
C PHE A 51 12.31 7.55 -6.93
N GLU A 52 11.06 7.57 -6.48
CA GLU A 52 10.46 8.70 -5.78
C GLU A 52 11.15 8.98 -4.44
N ARG A 53 11.64 7.94 -3.75
CA ARG A 53 12.48 8.11 -2.55
C ARG A 53 13.78 8.82 -2.90
N GLY A 54 14.46 8.40 -3.96
CA GLY A 54 15.67 9.06 -4.44
C GLY A 54 15.43 10.52 -4.86
N CYS A 55 14.28 10.84 -5.45
CA CYS A 55 13.92 12.23 -5.78
C CYS A 55 13.76 13.09 -4.52
N LEU A 56 13.12 12.56 -3.47
CA LEU A 56 13.01 13.25 -2.19
C LEU A 56 14.38 13.47 -1.54
N GLU A 57 15.24 12.43 -1.51
CA GLU A 57 16.59 12.51 -0.94
C GLU A 57 17.42 13.59 -1.64
N ARG A 58 17.47 13.60 -2.97
CA ARG A 58 18.18 14.63 -3.75
C ARG A 58 17.61 16.04 -3.49
N SER A 59 16.29 16.16 -3.42
CA SER A 59 15.65 17.45 -3.17
C SER A 59 15.95 17.99 -1.77
N LEU A 60 16.06 17.11 -0.78
CA LEU A 60 16.48 17.46 0.59
C LEU A 60 17.94 17.87 0.66
N GLU A 61 18.81 17.19 -0.09
CA GLU A 61 20.24 17.55 -0.21
C GLU A 61 20.39 18.94 -0.83
N CYS A 62 19.76 19.21 -1.98
CA CYS A 62 19.78 20.55 -2.59
C CYS A 62 19.20 21.62 -1.65
N LEU A 63 18.13 21.29 -0.91
CA LEU A 63 17.56 22.22 0.07
C LEU A 63 18.54 22.48 1.23
N GLU A 64 19.31 21.49 1.66
CA GLU A 64 20.32 21.64 2.72
C GLU A 64 21.45 22.58 2.34
N GLU A 65 21.93 22.48 1.10
CA GLU A 65 22.96 23.35 0.55
C GLU A 65 22.52 24.83 0.52
N GLU A 66 21.27 25.09 0.17
CA GLU A 66 20.71 26.44 0.09
C GLU A 66 20.18 26.99 1.43
N THR A 67 20.14 26.16 2.48
CA THR A 67 19.57 26.55 3.78
C THR A 67 20.55 27.37 4.60
N ARG A 68 20.14 28.60 4.95
CA ARG A 68 20.88 29.49 5.86
C ARG A 68 21.14 28.82 7.21
N GLU A 69 22.29 29.11 7.83
CA GLU A 69 22.69 28.50 9.12
C GLU A 69 21.61 28.56 10.22
N GLY A 70 20.92 29.70 10.36
CA GLY A 70 19.84 29.87 11.35
C GLY A 70 18.62 28.96 11.13
N GLU A 71 18.44 28.44 9.92
CA GLU A 71 17.29 27.65 9.50
C GLU A 71 17.60 26.15 9.43
N LYS A 72 18.88 25.74 9.52
CA LYS A 72 19.30 24.32 9.49
C LYS A 72 18.63 23.47 10.56
N ARG A 73 18.27 24.04 11.70
CA ARG A 73 17.51 23.32 12.74
C ARG A 73 16.13 22.89 12.23
N LYS A 74 15.42 23.76 11.50
CA LYS A 74 14.10 23.44 10.94
C LYS A 74 14.22 22.36 9.86
N LEU A 75 15.24 22.46 9.01
CA LEU A 75 15.54 21.44 8.02
C LEU A 75 15.82 20.07 8.65
N ARG A 76 16.62 20.01 9.73
CA ARG A 76 16.86 18.74 10.45
C ARG A 76 15.58 18.11 10.99
N ILE A 77 14.66 18.91 11.53
CA ILE A 77 13.36 18.42 12.01
C ILE A 77 12.54 17.88 10.83
N PHE A 78 12.52 18.61 9.71
CA PHE A 78 11.83 18.16 8.50
C PHE A 78 12.42 16.84 7.96
N ARG A 79 13.75 16.74 7.89
CA ARG A 79 14.48 15.53 7.51
C ARG A 79 14.13 14.36 8.43
N MET A 80 14.11 14.58 9.75
CA MET A 80 13.69 13.57 10.72
C MET A 80 12.27 13.06 10.43
N CYS A 81 11.31 13.94 10.10
CA CYS A 81 9.96 13.53 9.72
C CYS A 81 9.96 12.65 8.46
N CYS A 82 10.76 13.00 7.45
CA CYS A 82 10.93 12.18 6.25
C CYS A 82 11.56 10.82 6.56
N ASP A 83 12.59 10.78 7.39
CA ASP A 83 13.33 9.57 7.75
C ASP A 83 12.44 8.58 8.53
N VAL A 84 11.71 9.08 9.54
CA VAL A 84 10.75 8.26 10.30
C VAL A 84 9.66 7.71 9.36
N THR A 85 9.12 8.55 8.49
CA THR A 85 8.11 8.16 7.50
C THR A 85 8.66 7.10 6.52
N GLY A 86 9.91 7.23 6.09
CA GLY A 86 10.63 6.27 5.25
C GLY A 86 10.85 4.93 5.96
N LEU A 87 11.27 4.96 7.23
CA LEU A 87 11.47 3.77 8.06
C LEU A 87 10.18 2.96 8.20
N TYR A 88 9.05 3.62 8.49
CA TYR A 88 7.76 2.93 8.50
C TYR A 88 7.45 2.27 7.15
N GLY A 89 7.75 2.95 6.03
CA GLY A 89 7.63 2.35 4.70
C GLY A 89 8.43 1.05 4.55
N GLN A 90 9.70 1.04 4.99
CA GLN A 90 10.56 -0.14 4.95
C GLN A 90 10.01 -1.29 5.81
N ILE A 91 9.42 -1.00 6.97
CA ILE A 91 8.75 -2.01 7.80
C ILE A 91 7.64 -2.71 6.99
N TYR A 92 6.81 -1.96 6.25
CA TYR A 92 5.75 -2.55 5.41
C TYR A 92 6.27 -3.41 4.25
N VAL A 93 7.48 -3.15 3.75
CA VAL A 93 8.12 -4.00 2.73
C VAL A 93 8.47 -5.37 3.31
N VAL A 94 8.98 -5.39 4.54
CA VAL A 94 9.39 -6.62 5.24
C VAL A 94 8.19 -7.38 5.78
N LYS A 95 7.23 -6.66 6.36
CA LYS A 95 6.05 -7.25 7.01
C LYS A 95 4.85 -6.33 6.88
N ASP A 96 3.77 -6.87 6.35
CA ASP A 96 2.48 -6.21 6.42
C ASP A 96 1.98 -6.20 7.87
N ILE A 97 1.99 -5.03 8.50
CA ILE A 97 1.59 -4.82 9.90
C ILE A 97 0.19 -4.22 10.06
N ALA A 98 -0.51 -3.94 8.96
CA ALA A 98 -1.84 -3.35 9.04
C ALA A 98 -2.91 -4.43 9.36
N SER A 99 -3.97 -3.97 10.03
CA SER A 99 -5.05 -4.84 10.52
C SER A 99 -5.86 -5.43 9.38
N SER A 100 -6.29 -6.68 9.53
CA SER A 100 -7.23 -7.32 8.59
C SER A 100 -8.68 -7.12 9.00
N ILE A 101 -9.55 -6.99 8.00
CA ILE A 101 -11.00 -6.94 8.22
C ILE A 101 -11.46 -8.34 8.65
N ARG A 102 -12.03 -8.44 9.85
CA ARG A 102 -12.72 -9.67 10.27
C ARG A 102 -13.98 -9.82 9.43
N THR A 103 -14.03 -10.80 8.55
CA THR A 103 -15.30 -11.26 7.98
C THR A 103 -16.08 -11.93 9.11
N ASN A 104 -17.04 -11.21 9.69
CA ASN A 104 -17.93 -11.80 10.68
C ASN A 104 -18.74 -12.88 9.95
N GLY A 105 -18.42 -14.15 10.21
CA GLY A 105 -19.06 -15.33 9.60
C GLY A 105 -20.48 -15.55 10.09
N GLY A 106 -21.32 -14.51 10.07
CA GLY A 106 -22.76 -14.60 10.28
C GLY A 106 -23.45 -15.12 9.03
N GLY A 107 -23.18 -16.38 8.67
CA GLY A 107 -23.99 -17.11 7.72
C GLY A 107 -25.41 -17.19 8.29
N HIS A 108 -26.32 -16.43 7.70
CA HIS A 108 -27.75 -16.51 7.96
C HIS A 108 -28.20 -17.96 7.67
N GLN A 109 -28.43 -18.75 8.71
CA GLN A 109 -29.10 -20.04 8.55
C GLN A 109 -30.53 -19.73 8.08
N HIS A 110 -30.78 -19.98 6.81
CA HIS A 110 -32.12 -20.00 6.25
C HIS A 110 -32.86 -21.18 6.91
N ARG A 111 -33.57 -20.89 8.02
CA ARG A 111 -34.47 -21.82 8.67
C ARG A 111 -35.66 -22.01 7.74
N SER A 112 -35.66 -23.10 6.98
CA SER A 112 -36.86 -23.57 6.28
C SER A 112 -37.89 -23.98 7.34
N GLU A 113 -38.94 -23.19 7.48
CA GLU A 113 -40.14 -23.61 8.20
C GLU A 113 -40.90 -24.66 7.38
N PRO A 114 -41.49 -25.69 8.02
CA PRO A 114 -42.28 -26.68 7.31
C PRO A 114 -43.65 -26.10 6.93
N GLU A 115 -44.02 -26.27 5.66
CA GLU A 115 -45.35 -25.99 5.14
C GLU A 115 -46.41 -26.70 5.98
N SER A 116 -47.29 -25.93 6.63
CA SER A 116 -48.52 -26.42 7.21
C SER A 116 -49.69 -25.82 6.46
N GLY A 117 -50.41 -26.66 5.72
CA GLY A 117 -51.69 -26.30 5.12
C GLY A 117 -51.99 -27.04 3.83
N GLN A 118 -52.78 -28.11 3.94
CA GLN A 118 -54.08 -28.13 3.26
C GLN A 118 -54.96 -29.25 3.80
N ALA A 119 -56.11 -28.82 4.33
CA ALA A 119 -57.24 -29.64 4.69
C ALA A 119 -57.88 -30.29 3.45
N LYS A 120 -58.36 -31.52 3.64
CA LYS A 120 -59.56 -32.06 2.99
C LYS A 120 -60.32 -32.89 4.01
#